data_AF-A0A2I3CDX0-F1
#
_entry.id   AF-A0A2I3CDX0-F1
#
_cell.length_a   1.000
_cell.length_b   1.000
_cell.length_c   1.000
_cell.angle_alpha   90.00
_cell.angle_beta   90.00
_cell.angle_gamma   90.00
#
_symmetry.space_group_name_H-M   'P 1'
#
loop_
_entity.id
_entity.type
_entity.pdbx_description
1 polymer ?
#
loop_
_entity_poly.entity_id
_entity_poly.type
_entity_poly.pdbx_seq_one_letter_code
_entity_poly.pdbx_strand_id
1 'polypeptide(L)' 'MEGFTKKYNVHKLVYFELFDDMANAINREKQLKQWKREWKLALVRETNPNFLDLSTEYQ' A
#
# COMPACT_ATOMS: atom_id res chain seq x y z
N MET A 1 -17.04 10.70 -16.30
CA MET A 1 -16.56 9.38 -15.84
C MET A 1 -16.16 9.52 -14.38
N GLU A 2 -16.71 8.71 -13.48
CA GLU A 2 -16.22 8.65 -12.10
C GLU A 2 -14.93 7.82 -12.05
N GLY A 3 -13.88 8.34 -11.41
CA GLY A 3 -12.59 7.67 -11.31
C GLY A 3 -12.64 6.42 -10.41
N PHE A 4 -11.76 5.45 -10.68
CA PHE A 4 -11.65 4.20 -9.91
C PHE A 4 -11.58 4.42 -8.40
N THR A 5 -10.83 5.42 -7.96
CA THR A 5 -10.68 5.80 -6.55
C THR A 5 -12.01 6.17 -5.90
N LYS A 6 -12.86 6.91 -6.62
CA LYS A 6 -14.20 7.33 -6.15
C LYS A 6 -15.16 6.14 -6.06
N LYS A 7 -15.04 5.18 -6.99
CA LYS A 7 -15.90 3.98 -7.01
C LYS A 7 -15.62 3.04 -5.83
N TYR A 8 -14.38 2.96 -5.35
CA TYR A 8 -13.97 1.97 -4.34
C TYR A 8 -13.52 2.59 -3.01
N ASN A 9 -13.70 3.90 -2.81
CA ASN A 9 -13.29 4.62 -1.59
C ASN A 9 -11.84 4.32 -1.19
N VAL A 10 -10.92 4.34 -2.16
CA VAL A 10 -9.50 4.03 -1.93
C VAL A 10 -8.81 5.24 -1.30
N HIS A 11 -9.04 5.42 0.01
CA HIS A 11 -8.55 6.57 0.78
C HIS A 11 -7.66 6.21 1.96
N LYS A 12 -7.59 4.93 2.35
CA LYS A 12 -6.82 4.48 3.51
C LYS A 12 -5.39 4.10 3.13
N LEU A 13 -4.41 4.66 3.81
CA LEU A 13 -3.02 4.21 3.72
C LEU A 13 -2.82 3.08 4.73
N VAL A 14 -2.75 1.84 4.26
CA VAL A 14 -2.63 0.68 5.18
C VAL A 14 -1.23 0.07 5.23
N TYR A 15 -0.34 0.47 4.33
CA TYR A 15 1.02 -0.05 4.21
C TYR A 15 1.92 0.91 3.44
N PHE A 16 3.15 1.12 3.93
CA PHE A 16 4.21 1.80 3.21
C PHE A 16 5.57 1.21 3.62
N GLU A 17 6.57 1.37 2.76
CA GLU A 17 7.96 1.00 3.02
C GLU A 17 8.82 2.23 2.73
N LEU A 18 9.84 2.49 3.57
CA LEU A 18 10.82 3.55 3.35
C LEU A 18 12.07 2.95 2.69
N PHE A 19 12.61 3.68 1.72
CA PHE A 19 13.82 3.30 1.01
C PHE A 19 14.75 4.50 0.93
N ASP A 20 16.05 4.26 1.10
CA ASP A 20 17.09 5.30 1.03
C ASP A 20 17.39 5.73 -0.41
N ASP A 21 16.98 4.93 -1.40
CA ASP A 21 17.22 5.18 -2.82
C ASP A 21 15.96 4.99 -3.68
N MET A 22 15.82 5.87 -4.67
CA MET A 22 14.70 5.89 -5.59
C MET A 22 14.64 4.62 -6.45
N ALA A 23 15.79 4.06 -6.87
CA ALA A 23 15.79 2.87 -7.71
C ALA A 23 15.24 1.65 -6.94
N ASN A 24 15.57 1.53 -5.66
CA ASN A 24 15.03 0.49 -4.78
C ASN A 24 13.52 0.64 -4.60
N ALA A 25 13.02 1.85 -4.34
CA ALA A 25 11.58 2.13 -4.24
C ALA A 25 10.83 1.74 -5.53
N ILE A 26 11.35 2.14 -6.70
CA ILE A 26 10.75 1.83 -8.00
C ILE A 26 10.74 0.31 -8.25
N ASN A 27 11.84 -0.39 -7.95
CA ASN A 27 11.93 -1.83 -8.14
C ASN A 27 10.94 -2.57 -7.24
N ARG A 28 10.82 -2.15 -5.98
CA ARG A 28 9.84 -2.71 -5.03
C ARG A 28 8.42 -2.47 -5.51
N GLU A 29 8.09 -1.26 -5.95
CA GLU A 29 6.76 -0.92 -6.48
C GLU A 29 6.41 -1.81 -7.67
N LYS A 30 7.35 -2.02 -8.61
CA LYS A 30 7.17 -2.89 -9.77
C LYS A 30 6.95 -4.36 -9.38
N GLN A 31 7.65 -4.85 -8.35
CA GLN A 31 7.43 -6.20 -7.82
C GLN A 31 6.03 -6.32 -7.23
N LEU A 32 5.66 -5.40 -6.33
CA LEU A 32 4.34 -5.41 -5.70
C LEU A 32 3.22 -5.28 -6.73
N LYS A 33 3.36 -4.45 -7.77
CA LYS A 33 2.35 -4.34 -8.85
C LYS A 33 2.03 -5.69 -9.50
N GLN A 34 3.02 -6.57 -9.65
CA GLN A 34 2.87 -7.91 -10.24
C GLN A 34 2.39 -8.98 -9.26
N TRP A 35 2.38 -8.70 -7.95
CA TRP A 35 1.95 -9.68 -6.94
C TRP A 35 0.45 -9.98 -6.99
N LYS A 36 0.12 -11.23 -6.65
CA LYS A 36 -1.24 -11.64 -6.35
C LYS A 36 -1.77 -10.86 -5.15
N ARG A 37 -3.09 -10.62 -5.13
CA ARG A 37 -3.77 -9.90 -4.04
C ARG A 37 -3.49 -10.52 -2.67
N GLU A 38 -3.46 -11.85 -2.58
CA GLU A 38 -3.23 -12.58 -1.33
C GLU A 38 -1.89 -12.24 -0.69
N TRP A 39 -0.83 -12.12 -1.50
CA TRP A 39 0.51 -11.80 -1.00
C TRP A 39 0.60 -10.36 -0.51
N LYS A 40 -0.07 -9.43 -1.21
CA LYS A 40 -0.21 -8.05 -0.73
C LYS A 40 -0.92 -8.02 0.62
N LEU A 41 -2.02 -8.77 0.76
CA LEU A 41 -2.77 -8.83 2.00
C LEU A 41 -1.96 -9.47 3.14
N ALA A 42 -1.16 -10.50 2.86
CA ALA A 42 -0.25 -11.09 3.85
C ALA A 42 0.77 -10.05 4.32
N LEU A 43 1.42 -9.35 3.39
CA LEU A 43 2.38 -8.29 3.69
C LEU A 43 1.77 -7.18 4.55
N VAL A 44 0.57 -6.71 4.21
CA VAL A 44 -0.13 -5.70 5.04
C VAL A 44 -0.46 -6.26 6.42
N ARG A 45 -0.91 -7.52 6.52
CA ARG A 45 -1.29 -8.13 7.81
C ARG A 45 -0.12 -8.34 8.75
N GLU A 46 1.07 -8.57 8.22
CA GLU A 46 2.30 -8.70 9.02
C GLU A 46 2.62 -7.41 9.79
N THR A 47 2.39 -6.24 9.18
CA THR A 47 2.72 -4.95 9.80
C THR A 47 1.51 -4.20 10.35
N ASN A 48 0.31 -4.44 9.81
CA ASN A 48 -0.94 -3.76 10.11
C ASN A 48 -2.12 -4.75 10.05
N PRO A 49 -2.22 -5.70 11.00
CA PRO A 49 -3.25 -6.75 10.99
C PRO A 49 -4.68 -6.20 11.05
N ASN A 50 -4.86 -5.00 11.62
CA ASN A 50 -6.15 -4.34 11.79
C ASN A 50 -6.52 -3.40 10.62
N PHE A 51 -5.65 -3.27 9.61
CA PHE A 51 -5.86 -2.36 8.47
C PHE A 51 -6.19 -0.93 8.90
N LEU A 52 -5.50 -0.45 9.94
CA LEU A 52 -5.60 0.93 10.41
C LEU A 52 -5.10 1.90 9.33
N ASP A 53 -5.65 3.10 9.31
CA ASP A 53 -5.23 4.14 8.39
C ASP A 53 -3.98 4.85 8.94
N LEU A 54 -2.83 4.46 8.41
CA LEU A 54 -1.53 4.99 8.77
C LEU A 54 -1.40 6.47 8.41
N SER A 55 -2.23 7.01 7.51
CA SER A 55 -2.18 8.45 7.19
C SER A 55 -2.60 9.34 8.36
N THR A 56 -3.40 8.80 9.29
CA THR A 56 -3.86 9.53 10.49
C THR A 56 -2.85 9.51 11.64
N GLU A 57 -1.85 8.62 11.60
CA GLU A 57 -0.83 8.49 12.66
C GLU A 57 0.35 9.46 12.48
N TYR A 58 0.49 10.09 11.31
CA TYR A 58 1.58 11.02 10.98
C TYR A 58 1.14 12.50 10.91
N GLN A 59 0.14 12.92 11.69
CA GLN A 59 -0.20 14.36 11.83
C GLN A 59 0.79 15.13 12.70
#